data_AF-A0A7R9QTY8-F1
#
_entry.id   AF-A0A7R9QTY8-F1
#
_cell.length_a   1.000
_cell.length_b   1.000
_cell.length_c   1.000
_cell.angle_alpha   90.00
_cell.angle_beta   90.00
_cell.angle_gamma   90.00
#
_symmetry.space_group_name_H-M   'P 1'
#
loop_
_entity.id
_entity.type
_entity.pdbx_description
1 polymer ?
#
loop_
_entity_poly.entity_id
_entity_poly.type
_entity_poly.pdbx_seq_one_letter_code
_entity_poly.pdbx_strand_id
1 'polypeptide(L)'
;MESSSQSYPGWPLRNYLAFIAIHFKLNNCAVLAFRLRDRSAKTSLLLDIEWEDNPEVPDMESIECVGWEKNEKNLLLPRVVDLSALMDPHRLAEGAVDLNLKLMRWRLVPSLDLDAICATKCLILGSGTLGCSVGRGLLAWGIRNVTFVDNSAVSYSNPVRQSLFTFNDCLDGGKPKAEAAAEALKTIFPNVNSKGIQLSLPMPGHPVPDQLKEKCRQEVQLLEQLIDDNDVVFLLMDTRESRWLPTVLSAVKNKLVINAALGFDTFLVQRHGVRRTETTGATNDQSIVGAVGGELSTTSTTGTGRSRRVSGADLGCYYCSDVVAPGNSTRDRTLDQQCTVTRPGVSMLASALAVELMVSVLQHPLRGAAPALVVSGDYMDEVDSDAETALGLVPHQIRGFLSRFQQLMITSERFTKCSACSQAVIDAYNEMGFEFLF
;
A
#
# COMPACT_ATOMS: atom_id res chain seq x y z
N MET A 1 -31.39 29.57 32.22
CA MET A 1 -30.76 30.34 31.12
C MET A 1 -29.57 31.06 31.71
N GLU A 2 -28.43 30.38 31.69
CA GLU A 2 -27.34 30.63 32.62
C GLU A 2 -26.52 31.85 32.21
N SER A 3 -26.29 32.74 33.17
CA SER A 3 -25.14 33.63 33.11
C SER A 3 -23.92 32.85 33.58
N SER A 4 -22.84 32.90 32.81
CA SER A 4 -21.52 32.43 33.26
C SER A 4 -20.96 33.31 34.39
N SER A 5 -21.53 34.51 34.60
CA SER A 5 -21.16 35.44 35.66
C SER A 5 -21.94 35.18 36.96
N GLN A 6 -21.22 35.18 38.08
CA GLN A 6 -21.82 35.07 39.41
C GLN A 6 -22.67 36.30 39.78
N SER A 7 -22.37 37.47 39.22
CA SER A 7 -22.95 38.76 39.65
C SER A 7 -24.08 39.28 38.75
N TYR A 8 -24.19 38.80 37.51
CA TYR A 8 -25.17 39.33 36.54
C TYR A 8 -26.17 38.27 36.08
N PRO A 9 -27.47 38.57 35.94
CA PRO A 9 -28.45 37.66 35.34
C PRO A 9 -28.12 37.37 33.87
N GLY A 10 -28.70 36.32 33.30
CA GLY A 10 -28.54 36.01 31.88
C GLY A 10 -29.16 37.11 31.03
N TRP A 11 -28.56 37.39 29.87
CA TRP A 11 -29.07 38.41 28.94
C TRP A 11 -30.54 38.22 28.50
N PRO A 12 -31.15 37.01 28.47
CA PRO A 12 -32.58 36.86 28.17
C PRO A 12 -33.52 37.57 29.14
N LEU A 13 -33.04 38.01 30.31
CA LEU A 13 -33.84 38.84 31.24
C LEU A 13 -34.39 40.11 30.56
N ARG A 14 -33.64 40.69 29.62
CA ARG A 14 -34.06 41.88 28.86
C ARG A 14 -35.39 41.66 28.13
N ASN A 15 -35.59 40.45 27.59
CA ASN A 15 -36.81 40.09 26.86
C ASN A 15 -38.03 40.08 27.79
N TYR A 16 -37.87 39.54 29.00
CA TYR A 16 -38.94 39.50 30.00
C TYR A 16 -39.25 40.90 30.56
N LEU A 17 -38.22 41.71 30.80
CA LEU A 17 -38.39 43.09 31.26
C LEU A 17 -39.11 43.94 30.20
N ALA A 18 -38.73 43.82 28.93
CA ALA A 18 -39.43 44.48 27.83
C ALA A 18 -40.90 44.06 27.74
N PHE A 19 -41.18 42.76 27.86
CA PHE A 19 -42.56 42.24 27.91
C PHE A 19 -43.35 42.83 29.09
N ILE A 20 -42.74 42.89 30.29
CA ILE A 20 -43.40 43.43 31.48
C ILE A 20 -43.71 44.92 31.31
N ALA A 21 -42.74 45.70 30.85
CA ALA A 21 -42.89 47.13 30.64
C ALA A 21 -43.98 47.44 29.60
N ILE A 22 -43.97 46.77 28.44
CA ILE A 22 -44.92 47.06 27.35
C ILE A 22 -46.32 46.53 27.64
N HIS A 23 -46.45 45.28 28.11
CA HIS A 23 -47.74 44.62 28.26
C HIS A 23 -48.47 45.02 29.55
N PHE A 24 -47.76 44.98 30.69
CA PHE A 24 -48.34 45.27 32.00
C PHE A 24 -48.22 46.75 32.38
N LYS A 25 -47.48 47.55 31.61
CA LYS A 25 -47.33 48.99 31.82
C LYS A 25 -46.81 49.35 33.21
N LEU A 26 -45.95 48.50 33.75
CA LEU A 26 -45.29 48.70 35.04
C LEU A 26 -43.98 49.47 34.85
N ASN A 27 -43.53 50.17 35.89
CA ASN A 27 -42.27 50.93 35.90
C ASN A 27 -41.21 50.31 36.82
N ASN A 28 -41.58 49.25 37.54
CA ASN A 28 -40.67 48.47 38.37
C ASN A 28 -41.11 47.01 38.49
N CYS A 29 -40.16 46.13 38.80
CA CYS A 29 -40.44 44.76 39.21
C CYS A 29 -39.31 44.17 40.05
N ALA A 30 -39.67 43.28 40.98
CA ALA A 30 -38.73 42.42 41.68
C ALA A 30 -38.50 41.14 40.86
N VAL A 31 -37.24 40.85 40.55
CA VAL A 31 -36.81 39.70 39.75
C VAL A 31 -35.98 38.75 40.60
N LEU A 32 -36.50 37.53 40.78
CA LEU A 32 -35.72 36.40 41.31
C LEU A 32 -35.04 35.65 40.16
N ALA A 33 -33.76 35.93 39.92
CA ALA A 33 -32.93 35.15 39.00
C ALA A 33 -32.48 33.84 39.68
N PHE A 34 -33.37 32.86 39.69
CA PHE A 34 -33.15 31.56 40.30
C PHE A 34 -32.05 30.77 39.61
N ARG A 35 -31.05 30.31 40.38
CA ARG A 35 -29.93 29.50 39.90
C ARG A 35 -29.75 28.29 40.79
N LEU A 36 -29.88 27.10 40.19
CA LEU A 36 -29.69 25.84 40.88
C LEU A 36 -28.33 25.24 40.48
N ARG A 37 -27.38 25.25 41.41
CA ARG A 37 -26.09 24.56 41.28
C ARG A 37 -25.92 23.62 42.45
N ASP A 38 -25.56 22.36 42.21
CA ASP A 38 -25.37 21.33 43.25
C ASP A 38 -26.53 21.26 44.26
N ARG A 39 -27.78 21.34 43.76
CA ARG A 39 -29.02 21.37 44.55
C ARG A 39 -29.12 22.51 45.58
N SER A 40 -28.29 23.55 45.41
CA SER A 40 -28.25 24.75 46.25
C SER A 40 -28.66 25.98 45.43
N ALA A 41 -29.47 26.85 46.03
CA ALA A 41 -29.91 28.12 45.44
C ALA A 41 -29.07 29.32 45.89
N LYS A 42 -27.95 29.10 46.62
CA LYS A 42 -27.13 30.17 47.23
C LYS A 42 -26.61 31.21 46.23
N THR A 43 -26.48 30.84 44.95
CA THR A 43 -26.02 31.74 43.89
C THR A 43 -27.15 32.45 43.16
N SER A 44 -28.41 32.27 43.59
CA SER A 44 -29.55 32.99 43.02
C SER A 44 -29.47 34.47 43.37
N LEU A 45 -29.94 35.33 42.47
CA LEU A 45 -29.93 36.78 42.67
C LEU A 45 -31.36 37.28 42.83
N LEU A 46 -31.58 38.17 43.79
CA LEU A 46 -32.80 38.97 43.89
C LEU A 46 -32.44 40.39 43.44
N LEU A 47 -33.16 40.89 42.44
CA LEU A 47 -32.89 42.17 41.79
C LEU A 47 -34.18 42.99 41.79
N ASP A 48 -34.15 44.16 42.40
CA ASP A 48 -35.22 45.15 42.24
C ASP A 48 -34.84 46.06 41.08
N ILE A 49 -35.68 46.07 40.04
CA ILE A 49 -35.40 46.74 38.78
C ILE A 49 -36.46 47.82 38.56
N GLU A 50 -36.02 49.05 38.30
CA GLU A 50 -36.88 50.19 38.02
C GLU A 50 -36.44 50.85 36.71
N TRP A 51 -37.39 51.44 36.00
CA TRP A 51 -37.16 52.19 34.76
C TRP A 51 -38.09 53.41 34.69
N GLU A 52 -37.59 54.49 34.10
CA GLU A 52 -38.22 55.81 34.22
C GLU A 52 -39.44 55.99 33.29
N ASP A 53 -39.41 55.39 32.10
CA ASP A 53 -40.45 55.56 31.08
C ASP A 53 -41.28 54.30 30.88
N ASN A 54 -42.58 54.44 30.64
CA ASN A 54 -43.44 53.33 30.22
C ASN A 54 -43.35 53.19 28.70
N PRO A 55 -42.51 52.29 28.15
CA PRO A 55 -42.19 52.33 26.74
C PRO A 55 -43.43 51.99 25.91
N GLU A 56 -43.72 52.83 24.91
CA GLU A 56 -44.61 52.42 23.82
C GLU A 56 -43.97 51.27 23.04
N VAL A 57 -44.78 50.52 22.29
CA VAL A 57 -44.28 49.42 21.46
C VAL A 57 -43.22 50.01 20.50
N PRO A 58 -41.94 49.63 20.64
CA PRO A 58 -40.89 50.20 19.81
C PRO A 58 -41.07 49.75 18.36
N ASP A 59 -40.69 50.62 17.42
CA ASP A 59 -40.61 50.24 16.02
C ASP A 59 -39.57 49.12 15.85
N MET A 60 -39.88 48.10 15.04
CA MET A 60 -39.01 46.94 14.85
C MET A 60 -37.63 47.33 14.33
N GLU A 61 -37.53 48.41 13.55
CA GLU A 61 -36.26 48.94 13.01
C GLU A 61 -35.36 49.58 14.08
N SER A 62 -35.90 49.91 15.26
CA SER A 62 -35.18 50.56 16.37
C SER A 62 -34.61 49.60 17.41
N ILE A 63 -34.87 48.29 17.29
CA ILE A 63 -34.49 47.30 18.29
C ILE A 63 -33.02 46.87 18.11
N GLU A 64 -32.17 47.21 19.07
CA GLU A 64 -30.79 46.71 19.14
C GLU A 64 -30.75 45.23 19.56
N CYS A 65 -30.60 44.34 18.60
CA CYS A 65 -30.44 42.91 18.84
C CYS A 65 -29.02 42.57 19.32
N VAL A 66 -28.93 41.87 20.46
CA VAL A 66 -27.68 41.30 21.01
C VAL A 66 -27.86 39.80 21.24
N GLY A 67 -26.75 39.07 21.38
CA GLY A 67 -26.82 37.63 21.71
C GLY A 67 -25.88 36.73 20.91
N TRP A 68 -25.13 37.28 19.96
CA TRP A 68 -24.05 36.56 19.29
C TRP A 68 -23.04 36.04 20.33
N GLU A 69 -22.80 34.73 20.33
CA GLU A 69 -21.84 34.10 21.22
C GLU A 69 -20.41 34.42 20.77
N LYS A 70 -19.55 34.78 21.72
CA LYS A 70 -18.13 35.00 21.44
C LYS A 70 -17.40 33.67 21.29
N ASN A 71 -16.41 33.59 20.42
CA ASN A 71 -15.51 32.45 20.35
C ASN A 71 -14.53 32.43 21.55
N GLU A 72 -13.68 31.40 21.62
CA GLU A 72 -12.66 31.24 22.69
C GLU A 72 -11.69 32.44 22.80
N LYS A 73 -11.54 33.22 21.72
CA LYS A 73 -10.73 34.45 21.66
C LYS A 73 -11.52 35.71 22.04
N ASN A 74 -12.73 35.56 22.61
CA ASN A 74 -13.65 36.65 22.95
C ASN A 74 -14.11 37.52 21.76
N LEU A 75 -14.02 37.02 20.53
CA LEU A 75 -14.45 37.73 19.32
C LEU A 75 -15.82 37.24 18.85
N LEU A 76 -16.63 38.14 18.27
CA LEU A 76 -17.92 37.82 17.66
C LEU A 76 -17.69 37.27 16.24
N LEU A 77 -17.13 36.07 16.16
CA LEU A 77 -16.85 35.36 14.91
C LEU A 77 -17.46 33.95 14.97
N PRO A 78 -17.86 33.38 13.82
CA PRO A 78 -18.41 32.02 13.77
C PRO A 78 -17.39 30.99 14.28
N ARG A 79 -17.89 29.94 14.93
CA ARG A 79 -17.10 28.76 15.30
C ARG A 79 -17.17 27.74 14.17
N VAL A 80 -16.03 27.33 13.66
CA VAL A 80 -15.91 26.30 12.62
C VAL A 80 -15.25 25.08 13.26
N VAL A 81 -15.86 23.91 13.10
CA VAL A 81 -15.37 22.63 13.65
C VAL A 81 -15.29 21.62 12.52
N ASP A 82 -14.15 20.96 12.35
CA ASP A 82 -14.00 19.84 11.42
C ASP A 82 -14.46 18.53 12.10
N LEU A 83 -15.61 18.02 11.67
CA LEU A 83 -16.20 16.77 12.15
C LEU A 83 -15.93 15.58 11.23
N SER A 84 -15.12 15.75 10.18
CA SER A 84 -14.87 14.71 9.19
C SER A 84 -14.30 13.43 9.80
N ALA A 85 -13.41 13.52 10.80
CA ALA A 85 -12.88 12.34 11.49
C ALA A 85 -13.97 11.48 12.20
N LEU A 86 -15.15 12.06 12.48
CA LEU A 86 -16.25 11.41 13.18
C LEU A 86 -17.46 11.13 12.27
N MET A 87 -17.61 11.87 11.17
CA MET A 87 -18.81 11.87 10.34
C MET A 87 -18.56 11.55 8.86
N ASP A 88 -17.33 11.67 8.36
CA ASP A 88 -17.00 11.31 6.97
C ASP A 88 -16.81 9.78 6.88
N PRO A 89 -17.68 9.06 6.16
CA PRO A 89 -17.59 7.60 6.02
C PRO A 89 -16.24 7.14 5.44
N HIS A 90 -15.61 7.95 4.59
CA HIS A 90 -14.32 7.63 3.99
C HIS A 90 -13.20 7.64 5.03
N ARG A 91 -13.14 8.70 5.86
CA ARG A 91 -12.17 8.80 6.96
C ARG A 91 -12.42 7.77 8.06
N LEU A 92 -13.68 7.46 8.35
CA LEU A 92 -14.04 6.42 9.30
C LEU A 92 -13.58 5.03 8.84
N ALA A 93 -13.79 4.71 7.56
CA ALA A 93 -13.32 3.46 6.96
C ALA A 93 -11.78 3.37 7.01
N GLU A 94 -11.08 4.44 6.66
CA GLU A 94 -9.62 4.53 6.76
C GLU A 94 -9.12 4.31 8.20
N GLY A 95 -9.72 5.01 9.17
CA GLY A 95 -9.38 4.86 10.58
C GLY A 95 -9.62 3.44 11.10
N ALA A 96 -10.69 2.77 10.64
CA ALA A 96 -10.99 1.39 11.03
C ALA A 96 -9.98 0.37 10.47
N VAL A 97 -9.56 0.52 9.21
CA VAL A 97 -8.51 -0.31 8.59
C VAL A 97 -7.18 -0.13 9.32
N ASP A 98 -6.77 1.12 9.56
CA ASP A 98 -5.51 1.41 10.23
C ASP A 98 -5.50 0.92 11.68
N LEU A 99 -6.63 1.00 12.36
CA LEU A 99 -6.77 0.48 13.72
C LEU A 99 -6.54 -1.03 13.75
N ASN A 100 -7.05 -1.79 12.77
CA ASN A 100 -6.85 -3.23 12.71
C ASN A 100 -5.35 -3.59 12.62
N LEU A 101 -4.61 -2.91 11.76
CA LEU A 101 -3.16 -3.10 11.63
C LEU A 101 -2.40 -2.65 12.88
N LYS A 102 -2.78 -1.51 13.47
CA LYS A 102 -2.21 -1.03 14.74
C LYS A 102 -2.44 -2.02 15.88
N LEU A 103 -3.60 -2.71 15.91
CA LEU A 103 -3.86 -3.76 16.89
C LEU A 103 -2.92 -4.96 16.73
N MET A 104 -2.59 -5.36 15.49
CA MET A 104 -1.56 -6.39 15.25
C MET A 104 -0.21 -5.96 15.82
N ARG A 105 0.22 -4.73 15.53
CA ARG A 105 1.47 -4.16 16.06
C ARG A 105 1.46 -4.13 17.59
N TRP A 106 0.43 -3.55 18.21
CA TRP A 106 0.39 -3.35 19.66
C TRP A 106 0.25 -4.64 20.46
N ARG A 107 -0.49 -5.63 19.94
CA ARG A 107 -0.80 -6.86 20.67
C ARG A 107 0.16 -8.01 20.38
N LEU A 108 0.69 -8.10 19.16
CA LEU A 108 1.42 -9.27 18.69
C LEU A 108 2.86 -8.94 18.30
N VAL A 109 3.07 -7.91 17.47
CA VAL A 109 4.40 -7.61 16.88
C VAL A 109 4.76 -6.13 17.05
N PRO A 110 5.25 -5.68 18.22
CA PRO A 110 5.50 -4.26 18.49
C PRO A 110 6.51 -3.58 17.54
N SER A 111 7.47 -4.35 17.03
CA SER A 111 8.51 -3.91 16.10
C SER A 111 8.04 -3.80 14.65
N LEU A 112 6.77 -4.13 14.35
CA LEU A 112 6.20 -4.02 13.01
C LEU A 112 6.14 -2.56 12.55
N ASP A 113 6.84 -2.25 11.47
CA ASP A 113 6.85 -0.95 10.81
C ASP A 113 5.69 -0.87 9.80
N LEU A 114 4.52 -0.47 10.30
CA LEU A 114 3.32 -0.26 9.49
C LEU A 114 3.45 0.94 8.55
N ASP A 115 4.20 1.97 8.94
CA ASP A 115 4.33 3.19 8.14
C ASP A 115 5.10 2.90 6.85
N ALA A 116 6.16 2.08 6.94
CA ALA A 116 6.89 1.60 5.76
C ALA A 116 5.99 0.78 4.82
N ILE A 117 5.13 -0.10 5.36
CA ILE A 117 4.20 -0.90 4.55
C ILE A 117 3.20 0.02 3.84
N CYS A 118 2.49 0.88 4.58
CA CYS A 118 1.45 1.76 4.04
C CYS A 118 1.98 2.74 2.97
N ALA A 119 3.21 3.23 3.15
CA ALA A 119 3.85 4.18 2.23
C ALA A 119 4.33 3.54 0.92
N THR A 120 4.53 2.21 0.89
CA THR A 120 5.09 1.50 -0.27
C THR A 120 4.20 1.63 -1.51
N LYS A 121 4.80 1.97 -2.64
CA LYS A 121 4.15 2.00 -3.96
C LYS A 121 4.35 0.68 -4.69
N CYS A 122 3.25 0.03 -5.06
CA CYS A 122 3.29 -1.28 -5.70
C CYS A 122 2.84 -1.20 -7.17
N LEU A 123 3.71 -1.66 -8.07
CA LEU A 123 3.40 -1.90 -9.47
C LEU A 123 3.03 -3.38 -9.66
N ILE A 124 1.84 -3.66 -10.18
CA ILE A 124 1.34 -5.00 -10.48
C ILE A 124 1.30 -5.20 -12.00
N LEU A 125 2.23 -6.01 -12.52
CA LEU A 125 2.26 -6.39 -13.94
C LEU A 125 1.46 -7.69 -14.13
N GLY A 126 0.25 -7.56 -14.64
CA GLY A 126 -0.73 -8.64 -14.81
C GLY A 126 -1.88 -8.54 -13.81
N SER A 127 -3.07 -8.24 -14.30
CA SER A 127 -4.32 -8.08 -13.51
C SER A 127 -5.23 -9.31 -13.55
N GLY A 128 -4.66 -10.49 -13.85
CA GLY A 128 -5.37 -11.77 -13.83
C GLY A 128 -5.63 -12.30 -12.41
N THR A 129 -5.69 -13.63 -12.28
CA THR A 129 -6.03 -14.33 -11.03
C THR A 129 -5.08 -13.95 -9.87
N LEU A 130 -3.78 -13.90 -10.17
CA LEU A 130 -2.74 -13.46 -9.23
C LEU A 130 -2.89 -11.96 -8.89
N GLY A 131 -2.95 -11.08 -9.90
CA GLY A 131 -3.04 -9.64 -9.70
C GLY A 131 -4.23 -9.21 -8.86
N CYS A 132 -5.41 -9.81 -9.09
CA CYS A 132 -6.60 -9.55 -8.29
C CYS A 132 -6.40 -9.91 -6.81
N SER A 133 -5.79 -11.07 -6.56
CA SER A 133 -5.61 -11.60 -5.21
C SER A 133 -4.50 -10.87 -4.46
N VAL A 134 -3.39 -10.55 -5.14
CA VAL A 134 -2.33 -9.69 -4.63
C VAL A 134 -2.89 -8.31 -4.30
N GLY A 135 -3.63 -7.67 -5.21
CA GLY A 135 -4.23 -6.35 -4.96
C GLY A 135 -5.10 -6.30 -3.70
N ARG A 136 -5.91 -7.34 -3.46
CA ARG A 136 -6.68 -7.48 -2.20
C ARG A 136 -5.78 -7.66 -0.99
N GLY A 137 -4.73 -8.47 -1.10
CA GLY A 137 -3.74 -8.66 -0.02
C GLY A 137 -3.00 -7.38 0.35
N LEU A 138 -2.61 -6.58 -0.65
CA LEU A 138 -1.97 -5.27 -0.43
C LEU A 138 -2.89 -4.31 0.31
N LEU A 139 -4.18 -4.23 -0.07
CA LEU A 139 -5.17 -3.42 0.65
C LEU A 139 -5.33 -3.86 2.10
N ALA A 140 -5.35 -5.18 2.36
CA ALA A 140 -5.47 -5.72 3.72
C ALA A 140 -4.28 -5.34 4.60
N TRP A 141 -3.08 -5.20 4.02
CA TRP A 141 -1.87 -4.70 4.69
C TRP A 141 -1.78 -3.17 4.77
N GLY A 142 -2.79 -2.43 4.30
CA GLY A 142 -2.86 -0.97 4.39
C GLY A 142 -2.12 -0.21 3.29
N ILE A 143 -1.61 -0.90 2.26
CA ILE A 143 -0.94 -0.24 1.13
C ILE A 143 -1.92 0.68 0.41
N ARG A 144 -1.48 1.93 0.18
CA ARG A 144 -2.32 2.98 -0.41
C ARG A 144 -2.08 3.20 -1.90
N ASN A 145 -0.93 2.82 -2.43
CA ASN A 145 -0.53 3.14 -3.80
C ASN A 145 -0.37 1.86 -4.63
N VAL A 146 -1.30 1.61 -5.55
CA VAL A 146 -1.31 0.41 -6.40
C VAL A 146 -1.49 0.82 -7.86
N THR A 147 -0.58 0.36 -8.73
CA THR A 147 -0.70 0.58 -10.18
C THR A 147 -0.80 -0.76 -10.89
N PHE A 148 -1.88 -1.01 -11.62
CA PHE A 148 -2.06 -2.19 -12.45
C PHE A 148 -1.63 -1.92 -13.90
N VAL A 149 -0.99 -2.92 -14.50
CA VAL A 149 -0.65 -2.93 -15.92
C VAL A 149 -1.13 -4.23 -16.55
N ASP A 150 -1.93 -4.13 -17.60
CA ASP A 150 -2.47 -5.26 -18.36
C ASP A 150 -2.98 -4.79 -19.72
N ASN A 151 -2.84 -5.59 -20.77
CA ASN A 151 -3.34 -5.22 -22.11
C ASN A 151 -4.71 -5.84 -22.45
N SER A 152 -5.22 -6.75 -21.61
CA SER A 152 -6.42 -7.54 -21.91
C SER A 152 -7.71 -6.92 -21.39
N ALA A 153 -8.84 -7.40 -21.92
CA ALA A 153 -10.19 -7.07 -21.45
C ALA A 153 -10.78 -8.20 -20.60
N VAL A 154 -11.70 -7.88 -19.68
CA VAL A 154 -12.39 -8.84 -18.83
C VAL A 154 -13.28 -9.74 -19.68
N SER A 155 -13.14 -11.07 -19.56
CA SER A 155 -13.99 -12.05 -20.26
C SER A 155 -14.91 -12.81 -19.31
N TYR A 156 -15.99 -13.42 -19.83
CA TYR A 156 -17.01 -14.11 -19.03
C TYR A 156 -16.49 -15.19 -18.07
N SER A 157 -15.36 -15.82 -18.37
CA SER A 157 -14.76 -16.84 -17.51
C SER A 157 -13.91 -16.26 -16.37
N ASN A 158 -13.65 -14.95 -16.40
CA ASN A 158 -12.73 -14.28 -15.47
C ASN A 158 -13.31 -14.07 -14.06
N PRO A 159 -14.53 -13.54 -13.86
CA PRO A 159 -15.01 -13.14 -12.52
C PRO A 159 -14.95 -14.24 -11.45
N VAL A 160 -15.15 -15.50 -11.84
CA VAL A 160 -15.10 -16.65 -10.91
C VAL A 160 -13.69 -17.02 -10.42
N ARG A 161 -12.64 -16.48 -11.07
CA ARG A 161 -11.22 -16.71 -10.72
C ARG A 161 -10.51 -15.40 -10.36
N GLN A 162 -10.96 -14.28 -10.91
CA GLN A 162 -10.32 -12.97 -10.83
C GLN A 162 -11.19 -12.07 -9.94
N SER A 163 -10.87 -12.05 -8.65
CA SER A 163 -11.72 -11.56 -7.57
C SER A 163 -11.97 -10.04 -7.55
N LEU A 164 -11.45 -9.29 -8.52
CA LEU A 164 -11.75 -7.86 -8.70
C LEU A 164 -12.80 -7.58 -9.77
N PHE A 165 -13.17 -8.59 -10.56
CA PHE A 165 -14.13 -8.41 -11.65
C PHE A 165 -15.48 -9.02 -11.31
N THR A 166 -16.53 -8.40 -11.85
CA THR A 166 -17.92 -8.87 -11.75
C THR A 166 -18.44 -9.26 -13.13
N PHE A 167 -19.60 -9.89 -13.19
CA PHE A 167 -20.27 -10.20 -14.45
C PHE A 167 -20.50 -8.93 -15.31
N ASN A 168 -20.82 -7.80 -14.68
CA ASN A 168 -21.08 -6.54 -15.38
C ASN A 168 -19.84 -6.01 -16.10
N ASP A 169 -18.63 -6.37 -15.66
CA ASP A 169 -17.39 -5.94 -16.30
C ASP A 169 -17.10 -6.70 -17.59
N CYS A 170 -17.82 -7.80 -17.86
CA CYS A 170 -17.72 -8.61 -19.08
C CYS A 170 -18.62 -8.11 -20.23
N LEU A 171 -19.59 -7.24 -19.92
CA LEU A 171 -20.56 -6.75 -20.90
C LEU A 171 -19.88 -5.82 -21.93
N ASP A 172 -20.54 -5.62 -23.07
CA ASP A 172 -20.09 -4.70 -24.13
C ASP A 172 -18.66 -4.94 -24.66
N GLY A 173 -18.24 -6.21 -24.69
CA GLY A 173 -16.89 -6.60 -25.14
C GLY A 173 -15.85 -6.66 -24.02
N GLY A 174 -16.24 -6.36 -22.79
CA GLY A 174 -15.40 -6.43 -21.60
C GLY A 174 -14.63 -5.14 -21.36
N LYS A 175 -14.60 -4.70 -20.09
CA LYS A 175 -13.80 -3.55 -19.69
C LYS A 175 -12.29 -3.86 -19.76
N PRO A 176 -11.42 -2.87 -20.02
CA PRO A 176 -9.98 -3.03 -19.87
C PRO A 176 -9.63 -3.50 -18.45
N LYS A 177 -8.89 -4.61 -18.31
CA LYS A 177 -8.70 -5.25 -17.00
C LYS A 177 -7.92 -4.38 -16.02
N ALA A 178 -6.88 -3.69 -16.48
CA ALA A 178 -6.06 -2.85 -15.61
C ALA A 178 -6.89 -1.75 -14.95
N GLU A 179 -7.72 -1.05 -15.74
CA GLU A 179 -8.62 0.00 -15.27
C GLU A 179 -9.73 -0.57 -14.38
N ALA A 180 -10.37 -1.66 -14.81
CA ALA A 180 -11.41 -2.32 -14.02
C ALA A 180 -10.89 -2.79 -12.65
N ALA A 181 -9.66 -3.31 -12.58
CA ALA A 181 -9.04 -3.74 -11.33
C ALA A 181 -8.78 -2.55 -10.41
N ALA A 182 -8.31 -1.42 -10.97
CA ALA A 182 -8.07 -0.22 -10.20
C ALA A 182 -9.36 0.38 -9.62
N GLU A 183 -10.44 0.42 -10.41
CA GLU A 183 -11.75 0.89 -9.94
C GLU A 183 -12.38 -0.06 -8.91
N ALA A 184 -12.15 -1.36 -9.05
CA ALA A 184 -12.57 -2.33 -8.04
C ALA A 184 -11.87 -2.12 -6.70
N LEU A 185 -10.56 -1.80 -6.69
CA LEU A 185 -9.87 -1.46 -5.44
C LEU A 185 -10.45 -0.19 -4.79
N LYS A 186 -10.74 0.86 -5.57
CA LYS A 186 -11.39 2.08 -5.06
C LYS A 186 -12.80 1.81 -4.53
N THR A 187 -13.52 0.87 -5.14
CA THR A 187 -14.83 0.44 -4.64
C THR A 187 -14.72 -0.27 -3.29
N ILE A 188 -13.65 -1.05 -3.07
CA ILE A 188 -13.40 -1.75 -1.81
C ILE A 188 -12.92 -0.78 -0.73
N PHE A 189 -11.96 0.08 -1.05
CA PHE A 189 -11.39 1.07 -0.14
C PHE A 189 -11.18 2.40 -0.89
N PRO A 190 -12.10 3.38 -0.76
CA PRO A 190 -12.08 4.60 -1.58
C PRO A 190 -10.82 5.47 -1.46
N ASN A 191 -10.12 5.41 -0.33
CA ASN A 191 -8.91 6.21 -0.11
C ASN A 191 -7.64 5.55 -0.69
N VAL A 192 -7.77 4.43 -1.42
CA VAL A 192 -6.65 3.89 -2.20
C VAL A 192 -6.35 4.77 -3.41
N ASN A 193 -5.08 5.13 -3.60
CA ASN A 193 -4.56 5.67 -4.84
C ASN A 193 -4.27 4.50 -5.79
N SER A 194 -5.32 4.04 -6.50
CA SER A 194 -5.21 2.97 -7.48
C SER A 194 -5.31 3.48 -8.92
N LYS A 195 -4.41 3.03 -9.79
CA LYS A 195 -4.38 3.37 -11.23
C LYS A 195 -4.30 2.11 -12.09
N GLY A 196 -4.94 2.14 -13.26
CA GLY A 196 -4.87 1.07 -14.25
C GLY A 196 -4.33 1.62 -15.57
N ILE A 197 -3.37 0.92 -16.17
CA ILE A 197 -2.73 1.33 -17.42
C ILE A 197 -2.79 0.17 -18.41
N GLN A 198 -3.40 0.43 -19.56
CA GLN A 198 -3.39 -0.52 -20.65
C GLN A 198 -2.06 -0.45 -21.40
N LEU A 199 -1.23 -1.49 -21.27
CA LEU A 199 0.12 -1.50 -21.83
C LEU A 199 0.46 -2.89 -22.38
N SER A 200 0.92 -2.95 -23.62
CA SER A 200 1.47 -4.17 -24.21
C SER A 200 2.97 -4.23 -23.96
N LEU A 201 3.48 -5.37 -23.50
CA LEU A 201 4.92 -5.56 -23.32
C LEU A 201 5.49 -6.37 -24.51
N PRO A 202 6.60 -5.93 -25.13
CA PRO A 202 7.24 -6.71 -26.17
C PRO A 202 7.79 -8.02 -25.58
N MET A 203 7.48 -9.13 -26.24
CA MET A 203 7.89 -10.46 -25.80
C MET A 203 9.07 -10.94 -26.65
N PRO A 204 10.16 -11.45 -26.04
CA PRO A 204 11.24 -12.09 -26.77
C PRO A 204 10.73 -13.18 -27.73
N GLY A 205 11.37 -13.27 -28.91
CA GLY A 205 11.00 -14.22 -29.95
C GLY A 205 9.80 -13.82 -30.82
N HIS A 206 9.20 -12.65 -30.59
CA HIS A 206 8.13 -12.09 -31.43
C HIS A 206 8.63 -10.82 -32.12
N PRO A 207 8.85 -10.83 -33.45
CA PRO A 207 9.36 -9.66 -34.15
C PRO A 207 8.33 -8.52 -34.12
N VAL A 208 8.79 -7.31 -33.79
CA VAL A 208 7.97 -6.10 -33.87
C VAL A 208 8.12 -5.51 -35.28
N PRO A 209 7.04 -5.41 -36.08
CA PRO A 209 7.09 -4.75 -37.38
C PRO A 209 7.61 -3.32 -37.28
N ASP A 210 8.34 -2.83 -38.28
CA ASP A 210 8.94 -1.49 -38.25
C ASP A 210 7.92 -0.38 -37.99
N GLN A 211 6.70 -0.54 -38.48
CA GLN A 211 5.59 0.41 -38.28
C GLN A 211 5.16 0.55 -36.82
N LEU A 212 5.39 -0.48 -35.99
CA LEU A 212 5.01 -0.52 -34.58
C LEU A 212 6.19 -0.24 -33.64
N LYS A 213 7.42 -0.09 -34.16
CA LYS A 213 8.61 0.14 -33.34
C LYS A 213 8.52 1.43 -32.51
N GLU A 214 8.00 2.52 -33.07
CA GLU A 214 7.88 3.78 -32.33
C GLU A 214 6.84 3.69 -31.20
N LYS A 215 5.71 3.02 -31.45
CA LYS A 215 4.72 2.73 -30.40
C LYS A 215 5.34 1.86 -29.31
N CYS A 216 6.06 0.80 -29.69
CA CYS A 216 6.77 -0.08 -28.76
C CYS A 216 7.78 0.71 -27.91
N ARG A 217 8.51 1.66 -28.51
CA ARG A 217 9.43 2.56 -27.79
C ARG A 217 8.72 3.35 -26.70
N GLN A 218 7.58 3.95 -27.02
CA GLN A 218 6.78 4.70 -26.06
C GLN A 218 6.23 3.79 -24.94
N GLU A 219 5.79 2.59 -25.28
CA GLU A 219 5.29 1.61 -24.31
C GLU A 219 6.41 1.13 -23.36
N VAL A 220 7.63 0.90 -23.86
CA VAL A 220 8.80 0.54 -23.05
C VAL A 220 9.22 1.71 -22.15
N GLN A 221 9.25 2.93 -22.67
CA GLN A 221 9.54 4.12 -21.86
C GLN A 221 8.52 4.32 -20.73
N LEU A 222 7.24 4.08 -21.01
CA LEU A 222 6.21 4.13 -19.99
C LEU A 222 6.42 3.03 -18.94
N LEU A 223 6.75 1.80 -19.33
CA LEU A 223 7.08 0.73 -18.39
C LEU A 223 8.27 1.10 -17.50
N GLU A 224 9.33 1.67 -18.07
CA GLU A 224 10.50 2.15 -17.33
C GLU A 224 10.12 3.18 -16.27
N GLN A 225 9.32 4.18 -16.66
CA GLN A 225 8.83 5.21 -15.75
C GLN A 225 7.99 4.60 -14.63
N LEU A 226 7.09 3.66 -14.94
CA LEU A 226 6.28 2.99 -13.92
C LEU A 226 7.13 2.19 -12.93
N ILE A 227 8.19 1.54 -13.40
CA ILE A 227 9.14 0.83 -12.54
C ILE A 227 9.91 1.83 -11.65
N ASP A 228 10.32 2.98 -12.17
CA ASP A 228 10.99 4.03 -11.38
C ASP A 228 10.08 4.64 -10.32
N ASP A 229 8.82 4.91 -10.67
CA ASP A 229 7.84 5.58 -9.80
C ASP A 229 7.35 4.71 -8.63
N ASN A 230 7.54 3.39 -8.72
CA ASN A 230 7.11 2.41 -7.73
C ASN A 230 8.29 1.78 -6.97
N ASP A 231 8.05 1.34 -5.73
CA ASP A 231 9.08 0.78 -4.86
C ASP A 231 9.23 -0.74 -5.06
N VAL A 232 8.10 -1.42 -5.28
CA VAL A 232 8.03 -2.88 -5.47
C VAL A 232 7.30 -3.21 -6.76
N VAL A 233 7.87 -4.14 -7.53
CA VAL A 233 7.31 -4.63 -8.80
C VAL A 233 6.87 -6.09 -8.64
N PHE A 234 5.58 -6.36 -8.84
CA PHE A 234 5.03 -7.70 -8.88
C PHE A 234 4.95 -8.20 -10.33
N LEU A 235 5.63 -9.31 -10.62
CA LEU A 235 5.56 -9.99 -11.92
C LEU A 235 4.54 -11.12 -11.85
N LEU A 236 3.31 -10.83 -12.29
CA LEU A 236 2.14 -11.72 -12.20
C LEU A 236 1.55 -12.03 -13.58
N MET A 237 2.41 -11.97 -14.60
CA MET A 237 2.06 -12.19 -15.99
C MET A 237 1.83 -13.68 -16.27
N ASP A 238 1.17 -13.97 -17.38
CA ASP A 238 0.72 -15.31 -17.73
C ASP A 238 1.78 -16.18 -18.43
N THR A 239 2.75 -15.54 -19.09
CA THR A 239 3.79 -16.23 -19.86
C THR A 239 5.19 -15.96 -19.34
N ARG A 240 6.13 -16.83 -19.69
CA ARG A 240 7.54 -16.65 -19.35
C ARG A 240 8.17 -15.50 -20.14
N GLU A 241 7.79 -15.29 -21.38
CA GLU A 241 8.40 -14.30 -22.27
C GLU A 241 8.05 -12.89 -21.83
N SER A 242 6.80 -12.67 -21.43
CA SER A 242 6.31 -11.36 -20.99
C SER A 242 7.00 -10.85 -19.72
N ARG A 243 7.50 -11.75 -18.86
CA ARG A 243 8.26 -11.41 -17.64
C ARG A 243 9.69 -10.92 -17.92
N TRP A 244 10.24 -11.13 -19.12
CA TRP A 244 11.66 -10.94 -19.36
C TRP A 244 12.05 -9.48 -19.31
N LEU A 245 11.36 -8.63 -20.08
CA LEU A 245 11.66 -7.20 -20.12
C LEU A 245 11.49 -6.56 -18.73
N PRO A 246 10.37 -6.73 -18.00
CA PRO A 246 10.26 -6.23 -16.63
C PRO A 246 11.37 -6.71 -15.69
N THR A 247 11.85 -7.95 -15.85
CA THR A 247 12.96 -8.48 -15.05
C THR A 247 14.27 -7.76 -15.36
N VAL A 248 14.57 -7.53 -16.64
CA VAL A 248 15.75 -6.76 -17.08
C VAL A 248 15.68 -5.34 -16.53
N LEU A 249 14.58 -4.63 -16.78
CA LEU A 249 14.40 -3.24 -16.35
C LEU A 249 14.49 -3.08 -14.84
N SER A 250 13.88 -3.99 -14.09
CA SER A 250 13.93 -3.94 -12.62
C SER A 250 15.34 -4.25 -12.09
N ALA A 251 16.11 -5.11 -12.77
CA ALA A 251 17.50 -5.36 -12.41
C ALA A 251 18.39 -4.15 -12.71
N VAL A 252 18.18 -3.48 -13.84
CA VAL A 252 18.86 -2.22 -14.21
C VAL A 252 18.55 -1.11 -13.21
N LYS A 253 17.27 -0.91 -12.89
CA LYS A 253 16.79 0.13 -11.97
C LYS A 253 16.89 -0.25 -10.49
N ASN A 254 17.43 -1.44 -10.21
CA ASN A 254 17.66 -1.96 -8.87
C ASN A 254 16.41 -1.97 -7.96
N LYS A 255 15.29 -2.42 -8.53
CA LYS A 255 13.98 -2.47 -7.85
C LYS A 255 13.74 -3.82 -7.20
N LEU A 256 13.00 -3.81 -6.08
CA LEU A 256 12.55 -5.05 -5.45
C LEU A 256 11.47 -5.69 -6.34
N VAL A 257 11.75 -6.90 -6.81
CA VAL A 257 10.79 -7.67 -7.61
C VAL A 257 10.28 -8.86 -6.84
N ILE A 258 8.96 -9.05 -6.83
CA ILE A 258 8.31 -10.27 -6.37
C ILE A 258 7.65 -10.93 -7.58
N ASN A 259 8.14 -12.10 -7.96
CA ASN A 259 7.59 -12.86 -9.08
C ASN A 259 6.74 -14.02 -8.56
N ALA A 260 5.55 -14.18 -9.13
CA ALA A 260 4.72 -15.36 -8.92
C ALA A 260 4.37 -16.03 -10.25
N ALA A 261 4.43 -17.35 -10.24
CA ALA A 261 4.21 -18.21 -11.41
C ALA A 261 3.37 -19.42 -11.02
N LEU A 262 2.52 -19.87 -11.95
CA LEU A 262 1.55 -20.93 -11.72
C LEU A 262 1.76 -22.08 -12.70
N GLY A 263 1.67 -23.29 -12.17
CA GLY A 263 1.43 -24.52 -12.92
C GLY A 263 0.01 -25.03 -12.61
N PHE A 264 -0.31 -26.22 -13.12
CA PHE A 264 -1.62 -26.83 -12.90
C PHE A 264 -1.96 -26.99 -11.40
N ASP A 265 -1.08 -27.63 -10.63
CA ASP A 265 -1.21 -27.88 -9.19
C ASP A 265 0.01 -27.40 -8.39
N THR A 266 0.88 -26.60 -9.01
CA THR A 266 2.11 -26.07 -8.42
C THR A 266 2.20 -24.57 -8.56
N PHE A 267 3.01 -23.94 -7.71
CA PHE A 267 3.34 -22.52 -7.84
C PHE A 267 4.80 -22.23 -7.47
N LEU A 268 5.30 -21.11 -7.95
CA LEU A 268 6.56 -20.49 -7.55
C LEU A 268 6.29 -19.06 -7.11
N VAL A 269 6.75 -18.69 -5.92
CA VAL A 269 6.86 -17.30 -5.46
C VAL A 269 8.33 -17.04 -5.18
N GLN A 270 8.87 -15.92 -5.66
CA GLN A 270 10.27 -15.59 -5.45
C GLN A 270 10.49 -14.09 -5.40
N ARG A 271 11.55 -13.67 -4.71
CA ARG A 271 12.07 -12.31 -4.80
C ARG A 271 13.36 -12.31 -5.61
N HIS A 272 13.57 -11.30 -6.46
CA HIS A 272 14.85 -11.15 -7.15
C HIS A 272 15.89 -10.47 -6.25
N GLY A 273 17.17 -10.70 -6.53
CA GLY A 273 18.25 -10.02 -5.83
C GLY A 273 18.31 -8.53 -6.13
N VAL A 274 18.53 -7.72 -5.09
CA VAL A 274 18.66 -6.25 -5.17
C VAL A 274 20.09 -5.88 -4.77
N ARG A 275 20.79 -5.16 -5.64
CA ARG A 275 22.18 -4.72 -5.42
C ARG A 275 22.17 -3.50 -4.50
N ARG A 276 23.17 -3.33 -3.65
CA ARG A 276 23.40 -1.99 -3.06
C ARG A 276 24.17 -1.17 -4.09
N THR A 277 23.60 -0.05 -4.51
CA THR A 277 24.42 1.03 -5.04
C THR A 277 25.19 1.58 -3.85
N GLU A 278 26.50 1.32 -3.78
CA GLU A 278 27.35 2.10 -2.90
C GLU A 278 27.26 3.55 -3.38
N THR A 279 26.49 4.37 -2.66
CA THR A 279 26.57 5.80 -2.83
C THR A 279 28.00 6.19 -2.52
N THR A 280 28.72 6.65 -3.55
CA THR A 280 29.99 7.37 -3.43
C THR A 280 29.75 8.72 -2.74
N GLY A 281 29.34 8.66 -1.48
CA GLY A 281 29.32 9.77 -0.54
C GLY A 281 30.54 9.63 0.35
N ALA A 282 31.56 10.43 0.06
CA ALA A 282 32.68 10.62 0.96
C ALA A 282 32.17 11.19 2.29
N THR A 283 31.97 10.32 3.27
CA THR A 283 32.10 10.68 4.68
C THR A 283 33.00 9.64 5.32
N ASN A 284 34.23 10.06 5.61
CA ASN A 284 35.12 9.36 6.52
C ASN A 284 34.43 9.25 7.87
N ASP A 285 33.79 8.12 8.14
CA ASP A 285 33.52 7.70 9.50
C ASP A 285 34.16 6.32 9.70
N GLN A 286 35.38 6.36 10.22
CA GLN A 286 36.16 5.19 10.60
C GLN A 286 35.63 4.62 11.91
N SER A 287 34.58 3.81 11.82
CA SER A 287 34.27 2.70 12.73
C SER A 287 33.09 1.96 12.10
N ILE A 288 33.17 0.77 11.53
CA ILE A 288 33.82 -0.47 11.97
C ILE A 288 34.17 -1.21 10.66
N VAL A 289 35.45 -1.21 10.29
CA VAL A 289 35.96 -2.01 9.16
C VAL A 289 36.85 -3.09 9.74
N GLY A 290 36.31 -4.31 9.85
CA GLY A 290 37.10 -5.52 9.95
C GLY A 290 37.40 -5.99 8.53
N ALA A 291 38.70 -6.00 8.19
CA ALA A 291 39.28 -6.45 6.91
C ALA A 291 38.72 -7.81 6.45
N VAL A 292 38.68 -8.16 5.15
CA VAL A 292 39.85 -8.35 4.27
C VAL A 292 39.42 -8.20 2.80
N GLY A 293 40.10 -7.32 2.07
CA GLY A 293 40.25 -7.40 0.62
C GLY A 293 41.52 -8.17 0.29
N GLY A 294 41.39 -9.19 -0.57
CA GLY A 294 42.51 -9.97 -1.08
C GLY A 294 42.03 -11.14 -1.94
N GLU A 295 42.13 -10.93 -3.26
CA GLU A 295 42.33 -11.92 -4.32
C GLU A 295 41.35 -13.11 -4.54
N LEU A 296 40.94 -13.22 -5.80
CA LEU A 296 40.51 -14.38 -6.57
C LEU A 296 40.29 -15.72 -5.81
N SER A 297 39.06 -16.24 -5.90
CA SER A 297 38.71 -17.65 -5.73
C SER A 297 39.12 -18.29 -4.40
N THR A 298 38.21 -18.31 -3.43
CA THR A 298 37.84 -19.53 -2.70
C THR A 298 36.66 -19.23 -1.78
N THR A 299 35.77 -20.22 -1.66
CA THR A 299 34.69 -20.32 -0.68
C THR A 299 35.10 -19.77 0.69
N SER A 300 34.61 -18.58 1.05
CA SER A 300 34.79 -18.00 2.38
C SER A 300 33.80 -18.66 3.36
N THR A 301 34.16 -19.88 3.76
CA THR A 301 33.61 -20.57 4.92
C THR A 301 34.26 -19.98 6.17
N THR A 302 33.79 -18.83 6.63
CA THR A 302 34.20 -18.28 7.92
C THR A 302 32.95 -17.97 8.74
N GLY A 303 32.54 -18.99 9.48
CA GLY A 303 31.45 -18.96 10.44
C GLY A 303 31.18 -20.39 10.88
N THR A 304 31.56 -20.73 12.10
CA THR A 304 31.16 -21.98 12.77
C THR A 304 29.68 -21.91 13.15
N GLY A 305 28.82 -21.90 12.13
CA GLY A 305 27.35 -21.91 12.23
C GLY A 305 26.76 -22.65 11.03
N ARG A 306 25.95 -23.67 11.30
CA ARG A 306 25.49 -24.74 10.40
C ARG A 306 24.53 -24.32 9.25
N SER A 307 24.37 -23.03 8.98
CA SER A 307 23.39 -22.52 7.99
C SER A 307 24.05 -21.62 6.94
N ARG A 308 24.13 -22.10 5.69
CA ARG A 308 24.67 -21.32 4.55
C ARG A 308 23.65 -20.25 4.16
N ARG A 309 24.10 -19.01 3.99
CA ARG A 309 23.27 -17.88 3.54
C ARG A 309 23.79 -17.32 2.21
N VAL A 310 22.89 -16.91 1.34
CA VAL A 310 23.21 -16.17 0.12
C VAL A 310 22.83 -14.70 0.33
N SER A 311 23.75 -13.79 0.01
CA SER A 311 23.51 -12.35 0.08
C SER A 311 22.33 -11.94 -0.79
N GLY A 312 21.52 -10.98 -0.35
CA GLY A 312 20.40 -10.46 -1.14
C GLY A 312 20.81 -9.91 -2.50
N ALA A 313 22.03 -9.38 -2.64
CA ALA A 313 22.57 -8.89 -3.91
C ALA A 313 22.93 -10.00 -4.90
N ASP A 314 23.14 -11.23 -4.41
CA ASP A 314 23.57 -12.39 -5.17
C ASP A 314 22.45 -13.42 -5.36
N LEU A 315 21.21 -13.08 -4.98
CA LEU A 315 20.07 -13.91 -5.29
C LEU A 315 19.76 -13.90 -6.79
N GLY A 316 19.44 -15.07 -7.32
CA GLY A 316 19.04 -15.22 -8.72
C GLY A 316 17.71 -14.53 -9.03
N CYS A 317 17.50 -14.18 -10.29
CA CYS A 317 16.16 -13.86 -10.78
C CYS A 317 15.48 -15.12 -11.34
N TYR A 318 14.23 -14.99 -11.79
CA TYR A 318 13.48 -16.08 -12.44
C TYR A 318 14.24 -16.81 -13.54
N TYR A 319 15.12 -16.12 -14.28
CA TYR A 319 15.88 -16.70 -15.39
C TYR A 319 17.24 -17.27 -14.99
N CYS A 320 17.70 -17.11 -13.75
CA CYS A 320 19.00 -17.64 -13.32
C CYS A 320 19.04 -19.16 -13.23
N SER A 321 17.90 -19.78 -12.97
CA SER A 321 17.80 -21.25 -12.84
C SER A 321 17.56 -21.96 -14.18
N ASP A 322 17.54 -21.23 -15.30
CA ASP A 322 17.37 -21.82 -16.63
C ASP A 322 18.65 -21.64 -17.48
N VAL A 323 18.99 -22.68 -18.23
CA VAL A 323 20.14 -22.75 -19.14
C VAL A 323 19.76 -22.22 -20.54
N VAL A 324 18.48 -21.95 -20.81
CA VAL A 324 17.96 -21.52 -22.11
C VAL A 324 17.35 -20.12 -22.04
N ALA A 325 17.74 -19.26 -22.98
CA ALA A 325 17.17 -17.92 -23.16
C ALA A 325 15.65 -17.99 -23.43
N PRO A 326 14.86 -17.01 -22.98
CA PRO A 326 13.43 -16.97 -23.31
C PRO A 326 13.23 -16.88 -24.83
N GLY A 327 12.51 -17.86 -25.38
CA GLY A 327 12.05 -17.91 -26.76
C GLY A 327 10.59 -18.37 -26.79
N ASN A 328 9.99 -18.52 -27.97
CA ASN A 328 8.56 -18.83 -28.10
C ASN A 328 8.20 -20.20 -27.45
N SER A 329 7.70 -20.17 -26.22
CA SER A 329 7.39 -21.35 -25.42
C SER A 329 5.92 -21.76 -25.48
N THR A 330 5.09 -21.13 -26.32
CA THR A 330 3.66 -21.50 -26.50
C THR A 330 3.44 -22.92 -27.04
N ARG A 331 4.52 -23.68 -27.29
CA ARG A 331 4.47 -25.05 -27.82
C ARG A 331 4.88 -26.18 -26.85
N ASP A 332 5.63 -25.98 -25.75
CA ASP A 332 6.35 -27.12 -25.12
C ASP A 332 6.53 -27.21 -23.57
N ARG A 333 5.83 -26.50 -22.66
CA ARG A 333 5.99 -26.72 -21.18
C ARG A 333 4.74 -26.48 -20.32
N THR A 334 4.62 -27.13 -19.16
CA THR A 334 3.42 -27.06 -18.29
C THR A 334 3.44 -26.00 -17.18
N LEU A 335 4.60 -25.44 -16.83
CA LEU A 335 4.74 -24.34 -15.85
C LEU A 335 4.78 -23.02 -16.59
N ASP A 336 3.92 -22.05 -16.23
CA ASP A 336 3.70 -20.78 -16.94
C ASP A 336 3.12 -20.89 -18.37
N GLN A 337 2.45 -22.00 -18.69
CA GLN A 337 1.49 -22.05 -19.80
C GLN A 337 0.07 -21.92 -19.27
N GLN A 338 -0.59 -20.81 -19.64
CA GLN A 338 -2.03 -20.55 -19.47
C GLN A 338 -2.53 -20.62 -18.00
N CYS A 339 -2.45 -19.49 -17.29
CA CYS A 339 -3.01 -19.31 -15.94
C CYS A 339 -4.53 -19.59 -15.80
N THR A 340 -5.22 -19.95 -16.89
CA THR A 340 -6.63 -20.36 -16.90
C THR A 340 -6.82 -21.84 -16.54
N VAL A 341 -5.82 -22.70 -16.78
CA VAL A 341 -5.89 -24.16 -16.55
C VAL A 341 -5.12 -24.53 -15.28
N THR A 342 -5.45 -23.87 -14.17
CA THR A 342 -4.87 -24.17 -12.85
C THR A 342 -5.97 -24.56 -11.86
N ARG A 343 -5.61 -25.38 -10.86
CA ARG A 343 -6.47 -25.61 -9.69
C ARG A 343 -6.72 -24.25 -9.01
N PRO A 344 -7.99 -23.84 -8.76
CA PRO A 344 -8.30 -22.49 -8.30
C PRO A 344 -7.52 -22.02 -7.07
N GLY A 345 -7.35 -22.89 -6.07
CA GLY A 345 -6.66 -22.56 -4.81
C GLY A 345 -5.16 -22.28 -4.94
N VAL A 346 -4.50 -22.69 -6.04
CA VAL A 346 -3.06 -22.47 -6.27
C VAL A 346 -2.77 -20.97 -6.29
N SER A 347 -3.59 -20.22 -7.02
CA SER A 347 -3.42 -18.77 -7.19
C SER A 347 -3.57 -18.00 -5.88
N MET A 348 -4.49 -18.42 -5.01
CA MET A 348 -4.73 -17.79 -3.71
C MET A 348 -3.52 -17.99 -2.79
N LEU A 349 -2.98 -19.22 -2.74
CA LEU A 349 -1.78 -19.54 -1.96
C LEU A 349 -0.56 -18.75 -2.46
N ALA A 350 -0.31 -18.77 -3.77
CA ALA A 350 0.79 -18.04 -4.37
C ALA A 350 0.69 -16.53 -4.11
N SER A 351 -0.50 -15.96 -4.22
CA SER A 351 -0.72 -14.52 -4.01
C SER A 351 -0.54 -14.11 -2.55
N ALA A 352 -1.06 -14.91 -1.61
CA ALA A 352 -0.87 -14.68 -0.18
C ALA A 352 0.63 -14.71 0.16
N LEU A 353 1.35 -15.75 -0.28
CA LEU A 353 2.79 -15.87 -0.04
C LEU A 353 3.60 -14.76 -0.71
N ALA A 354 3.19 -14.26 -1.88
CA ALA A 354 3.85 -13.15 -2.55
C ALA A 354 3.73 -11.84 -1.74
N VAL A 355 2.54 -11.56 -1.20
CA VAL A 355 2.34 -10.37 -0.35
C VAL A 355 3.07 -10.53 0.98
N GLU A 356 2.96 -11.67 1.65
CA GLU A 356 3.67 -11.91 2.92
C GLU A 356 5.20 -11.84 2.74
N LEU A 357 5.73 -12.41 1.66
CA LEU A 357 7.16 -12.31 1.35
C LEU A 357 7.59 -10.85 1.16
N MET A 358 6.80 -10.05 0.44
CA MET A 358 7.08 -8.63 0.26
C MET A 358 7.09 -7.89 1.59
N VAL A 359 6.09 -8.11 2.45
CA VAL A 359 5.99 -7.47 3.75
C VAL A 359 7.19 -7.87 4.63
N SER A 360 7.54 -9.16 4.70
CA SER A 360 8.72 -9.62 5.43
C SER A 360 10.01 -8.99 4.90
N VAL A 361 10.17 -8.84 3.58
CA VAL A 361 11.32 -8.12 3.00
C VAL A 361 11.34 -6.67 3.48
N LEU A 362 10.21 -5.95 3.47
CA LEU A 362 10.14 -4.55 3.91
C LEU A 362 10.48 -4.39 5.40
N GLN A 363 10.12 -5.36 6.23
CA GLN A 363 10.42 -5.38 7.67
C GLN A 363 11.87 -5.73 7.97
N HIS A 364 12.61 -6.32 7.03
CA HIS A 364 14.03 -6.61 7.24
C HIS A 364 14.86 -5.32 7.18
N PRO A 365 15.86 -5.12 8.08
CA PRO A 365 16.69 -3.91 8.09
C PRO A 365 17.43 -3.64 6.76
N LEU A 366 17.81 -4.71 6.05
CA LEU A 366 18.45 -4.63 4.73
C LEU A 366 17.46 -4.55 3.55
N ARG A 367 16.15 -4.60 3.81
CA ARG A 367 15.08 -4.60 2.81
C ARG A 367 15.36 -5.57 1.66
N GLY A 368 15.30 -5.13 0.40
CA GLY A 368 15.56 -5.97 -0.77
C GLY A 368 16.93 -6.68 -0.78
N ALA A 369 17.91 -6.16 -0.02
CA ALA A 369 19.22 -6.78 0.13
C ALA A 369 19.28 -7.83 1.28
N ALA A 370 18.14 -8.18 1.89
CA ALA A 370 18.05 -9.24 2.88
C ALA A 370 18.65 -10.55 2.35
N PRO A 371 19.53 -11.23 3.11
CA PRO A 371 20.05 -12.54 2.72
C PRO A 371 18.92 -13.58 2.69
N ALA A 372 19.18 -14.73 2.07
CA ALA A 372 18.29 -15.89 2.14
C ALA A 372 19.04 -17.11 2.67
N LEU A 373 18.40 -17.85 3.56
CA LEU A 373 18.89 -19.12 4.09
C LEU A 373 18.87 -20.21 3.00
N VAL A 374 19.93 -21.01 2.95
CA VAL A 374 19.99 -22.23 2.14
C VAL A 374 19.55 -23.38 3.03
N VAL A 375 18.27 -23.75 2.91
CA VAL A 375 17.71 -24.86 3.67
C VAL A 375 18.16 -26.19 3.05
N SER A 376 18.88 -26.99 3.82
CA SER A 376 19.18 -28.39 3.51
C SER A 376 18.20 -29.29 4.25
N GLY A 377 17.74 -30.38 3.62
CA GLY A 377 16.56 -31.17 4.02
C GLY A 377 16.51 -31.75 5.44
N ASP A 378 17.57 -31.65 6.23
CA ASP A 378 17.69 -32.27 7.55
C ASP A 378 17.54 -31.30 8.74
N TYR A 379 17.33 -30.00 8.52
CA TYR A 379 17.43 -28.97 9.59
C TYR A 379 16.27 -27.97 9.63
N MET A 380 15.03 -28.44 9.53
CA MET A 380 13.82 -27.59 9.69
C MET A 380 13.52 -27.23 11.16
N ASP A 381 14.00 -28.02 12.13
CA ASP A 381 13.62 -27.89 13.55
C ASP A 381 14.39 -26.80 14.32
N GLU A 382 15.48 -26.23 13.77
CA GLU A 382 16.29 -25.16 14.40
C GLU A 382 15.98 -23.74 13.87
N VAL A 383 15.04 -23.62 12.93
CA VAL A 383 14.75 -22.39 12.17
C VAL A 383 14.13 -21.28 13.04
N ASP A 384 13.52 -21.63 14.17
CA ASP A 384 12.87 -20.67 15.08
C ASP A 384 13.85 -19.69 15.76
N SER A 385 15.13 -20.06 15.86
CA SER A 385 16.18 -19.17 16.41
C SER A 385 16.74 -18.17 15.38
N ASP A 386 16.39 -18.35 14.11
CA ASP A 386 16.96 -17.64 12.96
C ASP A 386 15.99 -16.60 12.36
N ALA A 387 14.90 -16.26 13.07
CA ALA A 387 13.91 -15.26 12.63
C ALA A 387 14.59 -13.92 12.30
N GLU A 388 14.82 -13.68 10.99
CA GLU A 388 15.53 -12.50 10.47
C GLU A 388 14.71 -11.22 10.63
N THR A 389 13.40 -11.37 10.78
CA THR A 389 12.44 -10.27 10.97
C THR A 389 11.42 -10.64 12.03
N ALA A 390 10.67 -9.64 12.47
CA ALA A 390 9.54 -9.83 13.39
C ALA A 390 8.39 -10.66 12.79
N LEU A 391 8.42 -10.93 11.48
CA LEU A 391 7.46 -11.76 10.75
C LEU A 391 8.06 -13.11 10.31
N GLY A 392 9.26 -13.45 10.80
CA GLY A 392 9.97 -14.69 10.46
C GLY A 392 11.02 -14.49 9.38
N LEU A 393 11.17 -15.51 8.53
CA LEU A 393 12.23 -15.60 7.53
C LEU A 393 11.94 -14.76 6.28
N VAL A 394 13.00 -14.45 5.53
CA VAL A 394 12.92 -13.80 4.22
C VAL A 394 13.44 -14.73 3.11
N PRO A 395 12.68 -15.78 2.72
CA PRO A 395 13.14 -16.77 1.76
C PRO A 395 13.41 -16.18 0.37
N HIS A 396 14.22 -16.86 -0.42
CA HIS A 396 14.44 -16.50 -1.82
C HIS A 396 13.31 -16.99 -2.73
N GLN A 397 13.06 -18.31 -2.74
CA GLN A 397 11.97 -18.95 -3.49
C GLN A 397 11.14 -19.83 -2.57
N ILE A 398 9.83 -19.82 -2.79
CA ILE A 398 8.85 -20.72 -2.20
C ILE A 398 8.16 -21.47 -3.33
N ARG A 399 8.26 -22.79 -3.33
CA ARG A 399 7.59 -23.67 -4.30
C ARG A 399 6.54 -24.52 -3.61
N GLY A 400 5.30 -24.43 -4.06
CA GLY A 400 4.20 -25.22 -3.49
C GLY A 400 3.71 -26.31 -4.44
N PHE A 401 3.30 -27.44 -3.86
CA PHE A 401 2.75 -28.60 -4.57
C PHE A 401 1.43 -29.01 -3.90
N LEU A 402 0.29 -28.70 -4.52
CA LEU A 402 -1.03 -28.98 -3.93
C LEU A 402 -1.43 -30.46 -4.01
N SER A 403 -0.79 -31.25 -4.86
CA SER A 403 -0.97 -32.72 -4.86
C SER A 403 -0.42 -33.37 -3.59
N ARG A 404 0.59 -32.76 -2.96
CA ARG A 404 1.25 -33.27 -1.75
C ARG A 404 1.05 -32.38 -0.52
N PHE A 405 0.37 -31.24 -0.68
CA PHE A 405 0.23 -30.20 0.35
C PHE A 405 1.58 -29.79 0.96
N GLN A 406 2.61 -29.69 0.13
CA GLN A 406 3.99 -29.41 0.55
C GLN A 406 4.48 -28.07 0.00
N GLN A 407 5.27 -27.35 0.79
CA GLN A 407 6.02 -26.17 0.38
C GLN A 407 7.52 -26.41 0.57
N LEU A 408 8.31 -25.96 -0.38
CA LEU A 408 9.77 -26.04 -0.36
C LEU A 408 10.36 -24.63 -0.45
N MET A 409 11.28 -24.31 0.44
CA MET A 409 12.10 -23.10 0.33
C MET A 409 13.39 -23.44 -0.39
N ILE A 410 13.69 -22.72 -1.46
CA ILE A 410 14.88 -22.93 -2.28
C ILE A 410 15.61 -21.61 -2.43
N THR A 411 16.92 -21.66 -2.27
CA THR A 411 17.80 -20.50 -2.50
C THR A 411 18.75 -20.84 -3.62
N SER A 412 18.89 -19.92 -4.58
CA SER A 412 19.77 -20.08 -5.73
C SER A 412 20.53 -18.79 -5.96
N GLU A 413 21.81 -18.93 -6.22
CA GLU A 413 22.69 -17.81 -6.51
C GLU A 413 22.47 -17.29 -7.94
N ARG A 414 22.82 -16.03 -8.14
CA ARG A 414 22.76 -15.36 -9.43
C ARG A 414 23.69 -16.05 -10.42
N PHE A 415 23.13 -16.45 -11.54
CA PHE A 415 23.91 -16.99 -12.65
C PHE A 415 24.62 -15.87 -13.41
N THR A 416 25.96 -15.96 -13.53
CA THR A 416 26.79 -14.92 -14.16
C THR A 416 26.48 -14.69 -15.64
N LYS A 417 25.93 -15.70 -16.32
CA LYS A 417 25.49 -15.62 -17.73
C LYS A 417 23.96 -15.62 -17.87
N CYS A 418 23.24 -15.20 -16.84
CA CYS A 418 21.78 -15.07 -16.89
C CYS A 418 21.36 -14.15 -18.04
N SER A 419 20.35 -14.56 -18.81
CA SER A 419 19.80 -13.79 -19.93
C SER A 419 19.00 -12.55 -19.53
N ALA A 420 18.81 -12.29 -18.23
CA ALA A 420 18.05 -11.14 -17.74
C ALA A 420 18.83 -10.26 -16.74
N CYS A 421 19.51 -10.84 -15.74
CA CYS A 421 20.17 -10.08 -14.68
C CYS A 421 21.70 -10.24 -14.62
N SER A 422 22.32 -10.81 -15.67
CA SER A 422 23.78 -10.81 -15.76
C SER A 422 24.31 -9.39 -15.92
N GLN A 423 25.56 -9.18 -15.50
CA GLN A 423 26.20 -7.88 -15.64
C GLN A 423 26.25 -7.42 -17.09
N ALA A 424 26.58 -8.32 -18.02
CA ALA A 424 26.62 -8.01 -19.45
C ALA A 424 25.28 -7.54 -20.01
N VAL A 425 24.15 -8.13 -19.58
CA VAL A 425 22.81 -7.69 -20.02
C VAL A 425 22.45 -6.32 -19.43
N ILE A 426 22.78 -6.09 -18.16
CA ILE A 426 22.54 -4.81 -17.49
C ILE A 426 23.37 -3.70 -18.15
N ASP A 427 24.66 -3.95 -18.41
CA ASP A 427 25.55 -2.98 -19.05
C ASP A 427 25.10 -2.66 -20.47
N ALA A 428 24.75 -3.69 -21.25
CA ALA A 428 24.25 -3.53 -22.61
C ALA A 428 22.95 -2.69 -22.66
N TYR A 429 22.02 -2.90 -21.72
CA TYR A 429 20.82 -2.08 -21.63
C TYR A 429 21.13 -0.64 -21.20
N ASN A 430 22.06 -0.44 -20.25
CA ASN A 430 22.48 0.90 -19.83
C ASN A 430 23.15 1.70 -20.95
N GLU A 431 23.92 1.04 -21.83
CA GLU A 431 24.59 1.70 -22.96
C GLU A 431 23.66 1.96 -24.16
N MET A 432 22.84 0.98 -24.53
CA MET A 432 22.04 1.04 -25.77
C MET A 432 20.56 1.41 -25.55
N GLY A 433 20.07 1.35 -24.30
CA GLY A 433 18.68 1.63 -23.96
C GLY A 433 17.70 0.76 -24.75
N PHE A 434 16.68 1.39 -25.34
CA PHE A 434 15.67 0.70 -26.15
C PHE A 434 16.26 -0.10 -27.33
N GLU A 435 17.38 0.35 -27.92
CA GLU A 435 17.98 -0.33 -29.08
C GLU A 435 18.55 -1.71 -28.71
N PHE A 436 18.87 -1.97 -27.43
CA PHE A 436 19.29 -3.30 -26.98
C PHE A 436 18.22 -4.38 -27.22
N LEU A 437 16.95 -3.99 -27.31
CA LEU A 437 15.85 -4.92 -27.45
C LEU A 437 15.70 -5.48 -28.88
N PHE A 438 16.47 -4.98 -29.86
CA PHE A 438 16.28 -5.24 -31.30
C PHE A 438 17.52 -5.76 -32.04
#